data_AF-A0A9E3Y1M5-F1
#
_entry.id   AF-A0A9E3Y1M5-F1
#
_cell.length_a   1.000
_cell.length_b   1.000
_cell.length_c   1.000
_cell.angle_alpha   90.00
_cell.angle_beta   90.00
_cell.angle_gamma   90.00
#
_symmetry.space_group_name_H-M   'P 1'
#
loop_
_entity.id
_entity.type
_entity.pdbx_description
1 polymer ?
#
loop_
_entity_poly.entity_id
_entity_poly.type
_entity_poly.pdbx_seq_one_letter_code
_entity_poly.pdbx_strand_id
1 'polypeptide(L)'
;MTLHGAGHSAGDLEALATAFVRDRLRHDPGTGRVGDPAALAAALAGGITDAGLGTGPAWARFTEVVAPANLSLDSSRFLAFIPVSPSVAGVWMDAVVGAANFSAESWLEAAGAIAAETQVLDFLAATFGLPAGAGGCFMTGGSIGNLSALAVARDQAGGRRAVVVADTAHASVANALHLLGMEAVVAGTGADCRLAGDAVRAVAAGRSDIAAVVASAGSTNAGVVDDLSGCADAAADLGAWL
;
A
#
# COMPACT_ATOMS: atom_id res chain seq x y z
N MET A 1 -22.66 -17.02 23.47
CA MET A 1 -22.60 -17.85 22.25
C MET A 1 -21.62 -17.16 21.32
N THR A 2 -20.53 -17.82 20.94
CA THR A 2 -19.61 -17.24 19.94
C THR A 2 -20.33 -17.21 18.58
N LEU A 3 -19.94 -16.29 17.68
CA LEU A 3 -20.45 -16.22 16.31
C LEU A 3 -20.33 -17.56 15.56
N HIS A 4 -19.40 -18.40 16.01
CA HIS A 4 -19.05 -19.69 15.44
C HIS A 4 -19.84 -20.86 16.06
N GLY A 5 -20.62 -20.65 17.12
CA GLY A 5 -21.36 -21.73 17.79
C GLY A 5 -20.46 -22.77 18.48
N ALA A 6 -21.08 -23.78 19.10
CA ALA A 6 -20.39 -24.72 20.01
C ALA A 6 -19.57 -25.82 19.31
N GLY A 7 -19.64 -25.93 17.98
CA GLY A 7 -19.00 -26.99 17.19
C GLY A 7 -17.80 -26.55 16.34
N HIS A 8 -17.40 -25.27 16.38
CA HIS A 8 -16.21 -24.84 15.65
C HIS A 8 -14.95 -25.31 16.39
N SER A 9 -14.27 -26.30 15.80
CA SER A 9 -12.93 -26.71 16.17
C SER A 9 -12.03 -26.47 14.97
N ALA A 10 -10.92 -25.76 15.17
CA ALA A 10 -9.89 -25.62 14.15
C ALA A 10 -9.02 -26.89 14.03
N GLY A 11 -9.29 -27.94 14.83
CA GLY A 11 -8.41 -29.08 14.99
C GLY A 11 -7.02 -28.61 15.44
N ASP A 12 -5.97 -29.15 14.82
CA ASP A 12 -4.59 -28.79 15.12
C ASP A 12 -4.11 -27.51 14.40
N LEU A 13 -5.00 -26.76 13.72
CA LEU A 13 -4.61 -25.60 12.90
C LEU A 13 -3.83 -24.54 13.69
N GLU A 14 -4.22 -24.28 14.94
CA GLU A 14 -3.52 -23.32 15.81
C GLU A 14 -2.05 -23.70 15.99
N ALA A 15 -1.79 -24.97 16.32
CA ALA A 15 -0.45 -25.49 16.51
C ALA A 15 0.35 -25.48 15.20
N LEU A 16 -0.27 -25.88 14.08
CA LEU A 16 0.34 -25.89 12.76
C LEU A 16 0.70 -24.48 12.29
N ALA A 17 -0.23 -23.52 12.38
CA ALA A 17 -0.02 -22.13 12.00
C ALA A 17 1.06 -21.47 12.86
N THR A 18 1.01 -21.69 14.17
CA THR A 18 2.02 -21.16 15.11
C THR A 18 3.41 -21.71 14.78
N ALA A 19 3.52 -23.00 14.49
CA ALA A 19 4.78 -23.62 14.10
C ALA A 19 5.31 -23.05 12.78
N PHE A 20 4.45 -22.93 11.77
CA PHE A 20 4.81 -22.35 10.46
C PHE A 20 5.32 -20.91 10.59
N VAL A 21 4.61 -20.04 11.30
CA VAL A 21 5.02 -18.64 11.49
C VAL A 21 6.37 -18.58 12.22
N ARG A 22 6.55 -19.37 13.30
CA ARG A 22 7.83 -19.41 14.02
C ARG A 22 8.99 -19.87 13.14
N ASP A 23 8.78 -20.89 12.33
CA ASP A 23 9.79 -21.39 11.41
C ASP A 23 10.14 -20.33 10.35
N ARG A 24 9.11 -19.73 9.74
CA ARG A 24 9.25 -18.73 8.68
C ARG A 24 9.94 -17.44 9.12
N LEU A 25 9.80 -17.07 10.39
CA LEU A 25 10.47 -15.91 11.00
C LEU A 25 11.91 -16.19 11.43
N ARG A 26 12.32 -17.46 11.55
CA ARG A 26 13.67 -17.86 12.01
C ARG A 26 14.65 -18.17 10.88
N HIS A 27 14.14 -18.45 9.69
CA HIS A 27 14.95 -18.93 8.57
C HIS A 27 14.81 -18.02 7.33
N ASP A 28 15.91 -17.85 6.59
CA ASP A 28 15.84 -17.24 5.25
C ASP A 28 15.07 -18.19 4.33
N PRO A 29 13.93 -17.78 3.76
CA PRO A 29 13.10 -18.63 2.92
C PRO A 29 13.73 -18.94 1.55
N GLY A 30 14.89 -18.35 1.23
CA GLY A 30 15.40 -18.27 -0.13
C GLY A 30 14.49 -17.41 -1.01
N THR A 31 14.83 -17.25 -2.29
CA THR A 31 14.05 -16.37 -3.19
C THR A 31 12.66 -16.90 -3.53
N GLY A 32 12.39 -18.18 -3.26
CA GLY A 32 11.19 -18.86 -3.75
C GLY A 32 11.19 -19.04 -5.27
N ARG A 33 10.04 -19.37 -5.84
CA ARG A 33 9.84 -19.57 -7.28
C ARG A 33 8.42 -19.20 -7.68
N VAL A 34 8.24 -18.66 -8.88
CA VAL A 34 6.91 -18.44 -9.46
C VAL A 34 6.41 -19.78 -10.00
N GLY A 35 5.24 -20.24 -9.53
CA GLY A 35 4.63 -21.46 -10.04
C GLY A 35 4.03 -21.30 -11.45
N ASP A 36 4.05 -22.39 -12.22
CA ASP A 36 3.39 -22.44 -13.53
C ASP A 36 1.85 -22.42 -13.36
N PRO A 37 1.11 -21.52 -14.06
CA PRO A 37 -0.33 -21.40 -13.88
C PRO A 37 -1.12 -22.68 -14.13
N ALA A 38 -0.77 -23.45 -15.18
CA ALA A 38 -1.50 -24.67 -15.53
C ALA A 38 -1.25 -25.79 -14.51
N ALA A 39 0.01 -25.94 -14.09
CA ALA A 39 0.39 -26.90 -13.05
C ALA A 39 -0.27 -26.57 -11.70
N LEU A 40 -0.30 -25.29 -11.31
CA LEU A 40 -0.97 -24.85 -10.08
C LEU A 40 -2.48 -25.07 -10.14
N ALA A 41 -3.12 -24.72 -11.27
CA ALA A 41 -4.55 -24.97 -11.45
C ALA A 41 -4.88 -26.46 -11.31
N ALA A 42 -4.07 -27.34 -11.91
CA ALA A 42 -4.24 -28.78 -11.78
C ALA A 42 -4.02 -29.27 -10.33
N ALA A 43 -3.00 -28.78 -9.64
CA ALA A 43 -2.68 -29.18 -8.26
C ALA A 43 -3.72 -28.70 -7.22
N LEU A 44 -4.37 -27.56 -7.50
CA LEU A 44 -5.42 -26.98 -6.65
C LEU A 44 -6.83 -27.45 -7.03
N ALA A 45 -7.01 -28.17 -8.13
CA ALA A 45 -8.29 -28.71 -8.54
C ALA A 45 -8.93 -29.59 -7.45
N GLY A 46 -10.24 -29.46 -7.27
CA GLY A 46 -10.98 -30.14 -6.20
C GLY A 46 -10.63 -29.63 -4.79
N GLY A 47 -9.99 -28.46 -4.67
CA GLY A 47 -9.64 -27.86 -3.38
C GLY A 47 -10.80 -27.20 -2.63
N ILE A 48 -11.92 -26.98 -3.30
CA ILE A 48 -13.15 -26.41 -2.72
C ILE A 48 -14.27 -27.41 -2.98
N THR A 49 -14.86 -27.92 -1.91
CA THR A 49 -15.94 -28.92 -1.94
C THR A 49 -17.02 -28.54 -0.94
N ASP A 50 -18.26 -29.00 -1.16
CA ASP A 50 -19.39 -28.73 -0.26
C ASP A 50 -19.14 -29.24 1.17
N ALA A 51 -18.40 -30.34 1.31
CA ALA A 51 -18.04 -30.92 2.60
C ALA A 51 -16.82 -30.24 3.25
N GLY A 52 -16.10 -29.39 2.51
CA GLY A 52 -14.76 -28.93 2.87
C GLY A 52 -13.71 -30.05 2.80
N LEU A 53 -12.43 -29.67 2.83
CA LEU A 53 -11.31 -30.62 2.83
C LEU A 53 -10.95 -31.13 4.23
N GLY A 54 -11.42 -30.45 5.28
CA GLY A 54 -10.88 -30.58 6.63
C GLY A 54 -9.49 -29.94 6.80
N THR A 55 -9.09 -29.69 8.04
CA THR A 55 -7.84 -28.96 8.35
C THR A 55 -6.59 -29.62 7.77
N GLY A 56 -6.43 -30.94 7.93
CA GLY A 56 -5.22 -31.65 7.50
C GLY A 56 -4.97 -31.56 5.98
N PRO A 57 -5.91 -32.02 5.13
CA PRO A 57 -5.73 -31.93 3.68
C PRO A 57 -5.65 -30.49 3.14
N ALA A 58 -6.38 -29.54 3.74
CA ALA A 58 -6.26 -28.13 3.39
C ALA A 58 -4.87 -27.56 3.74
N TRP A 59 -4.37 -27.88 4.93
CA TRP A 59 -3.04 -27.48 5.40
C TRP A 59 -1.93 -28.04 4.52
N ALA A 60 -1.98 -29.35 4.22
CA ALA A 60 -1.03 -30.00 3.33
C ALA A 60 -0.99 -29.32 1.95
N ARG A 61 -2.15 -29.02 1.37
CA ARG A 61 -2.24 -28.30 0.10
C ARG A 61 -1.63 -26.89 0.20
N PHE A 62 -1.85 -26.17 1.29
CA PHE A 62 -1.19 -24.88 1.52
C PHE A 62 0.33 -25.02 1.58
N THR A 63 0.85 -25.92 2.42
CA THR A 63 2.30 -26.03 2.65
C THR A 63 3.07 -26.68 1.50
N GLU A 64 2.44 -27.59 0.75
CA GLU A 64 3.10 -28.35 -0.32
C GLU A 64 2.92 -27.72 -1.71
N VAL A 65 1.82 -26.98 -1.93
CA VAL A 65 1.50 -26.39 -3.24
C VAL A 65 1.52 -24.88 -3.20
N VAL A 66 0.72 -24.25 -2.33
CA VAL A 66 0.49 -22.80 -2.36
C VAL A 66 1.73 -22.03 -1.92
N ALA A 67 2.20 -22.25 -0.69
CA ALA A 67 3.30 -21.49 -0.10
C ALA A 67 4.60 -21.57 -0.93
N PRO A 68 5.04 -22.74 -1.42
CA PRO A 68 6.29 -22.87 -2.18
C PRO A 68 6.26 -22.32 -3.62
N ALA A 69 5.09 -21.88 -4.10
CA ALA A 69 4.89 -21.38 -5.46
C ALA A 69 4.94 -19.84 -5.57
N ASN A 70 5.47 -19.17 -4.53
CA ASN A 70 5.62 -17.72 -4.46
C ASN A 70 7.09 -17.31 -4.41
N LEU A 71 7.35 -16.07 -4.81
CA LEU A 71 8.60 -15.38 -4.48
C LEU A 71 8.56 -14.94 -3.01
N SER A 72 9.68 -15.07 -2.32
CA SER A 72 9.84 -14.58 -0.95
C SER A 72 10.38 -13.15 -0.98
N LEU A 73 9.48 -12.17 -0.81
CA LEU A 73 9.83 -10.74 -0.93
C LEU A 73 10.75 -10.23 0.19
N ASP A 74 10.78 -10.95 1.30
CA ASP A 74 11.65 -10.74 2.46
C ASP A 74 12.96 -11.53 2.38
N SER A 75 13.23 -12.22 1.27
CA SER A 75 14.51 -12.89 1.05
C SER A 75 15.64 -11.87 0.90
N SER A 76 16.78 -12.15 1.53
CA SER A 76 18.01 -11.36 1.37
C SER A 76 18.52 -11.27 -0.08
N ARG A 77 18.03 -12.17 -0.95
CA ARG A 77 18.41 -12.27 -2.37
C ARG A 77 17.33 -11.71 -3.31
N PHE A 78 16.21 -11.24 -2.78
CA PHE A 78 15.17 -10.60 -3.57
C PHE A 78 15.48 -9.10 -3.74
N LEU A 79 16.01 -8.74 -4.91
CA LEU A 79 16.47 -7.38 -5.23
C LEU A 79 15.57 -6.66 -6.26
N ALA A 80 14.35 -7.17 -6.46
CA ALA A 80 13.38 -6.57 -7.37
C ALA A 80 12.36 -5.71 -6.59
N PHE A 81 11.78 -4.72 -7.27
CA PHE A 81 10.74 -3.84 -6.74
C PHE A 81 11.15 -3.11 -5.43
N ILE A 82 10.15 -2.63 -4.69
CA ILE A 82 10.33 -2.02 -3.38
C ILE A 82 10.24 -3.14 -2.32
N PRO A 83 11.24 -3.29 -1.44
CA PRO A 83 11.31 -4.39 -0.50
C PRO A 83 10.19 -4.32 0.54
N VAL A 84 9.69 -5.50 0.95
CA VAL A 84 8.70 -5.64 2.01
C VAL A 84 9.20 -6.70 2.99
N SER A 85 9.38 -6.30 4.25
CA SER A 85 9.75 -7.21 5.33
C SER A 85 9.05 -6.74 6.61
N PRO A 86 7.90 -7.36 6.98
CA PRO A 86 7.21 -7.00 8.20
C PRO A 86 8.05 -7.37 9.42
N SER A 87 7.94 -6.58 10.49
CA SER A 87 8.58 -6.94 11.76
C SER A 87 7.96 -8.21 12.34
N VAL A 88 8.73 -8.94 13.15
CA VAL A 88 8.24 -10.11 13.91
C VAL A 88 6.99 -9.77 14.71
N ALA A 89 6.96 -8.60 15.35
CA ALA A 89 5.80 -8.14 16.11
C ALA A 89 4.59 -7.88 15.20
N GLY A 90 4.80 -7.26 14.03
CA GLY A 90 3.74 -7.00 13.06
C GLY A 90 3.05 -8.29 12.60
N VAL A 91 3.83 -9.32 12.23
CA VAL A 91 3.29 -10.62 11.80
C VAL A 91 2.38 -11.26 12.85
N TRP A 92 2.76 -11.22 14.13
CA TRP A 92 1.91 -11.75 15.20
C TRP A 92 0.70 -10.86 15.49
N MET A 93 0.88 -9.54 15.43
CA MET A 93 -0.20 -8.59 15.68
C MET A 93 -1.29 -8.64 14.61
N ASP A 94 -0.98 -8.99 13.36
CA ASP A 94 -1.99 -9.19 12.31
C ASP A 94 -3.03 -10.25 12.72
N ALA A 95 -2.57 -11.38 13.28
CA ALA A 95 -3.46 -12.43 13.78
C ALA A 95 -4.26 -11.98 15.01
N VAL A 96 -3.63 -11.23 15.93
CA VAL A 96 -4.30 -10.72 17.14
C VAL A 96 -5.37 -9.68 16.80
N VAL A 97 -5.07 -8.74 15.90
CA VAL A 97 -6.01 -7.73 15.42
C VAL A 97 -7.16 -8.39 14.67
N GLY A 98 -6.87 -9.36 13.80
CA GLY A 98 -7.90 -10.15 13.12
C GLY A 98 -8.83 -10.87 14.09
N ALA A 99 -8.29 -11.47 15.15
CA ALA A 99 -9.08 -12.14 16.19
C ALA A 99 -9.87 -11.17 17.09
N ALA A 100 -9.35 -9.96 17.33
CA ALA A 100 -10.01 -8.92 18.12
C ALA A 100 -11.28 -8.39 17.42
N ASN A 101 -11.37 -8.53 16.10
CA ASN A 101 -12.58 -8.37 15.29
C ASN A 101 -13.38 -7.08 15.57
N PHE A 102 -12.68 -5.94 15.48
CA PHE A 102 -13.32 -4.62 15.48
C PHE A 102 -13.30 -4.02 14.07
N SER A 103 -14.36 -3.31 13.70
CA SER A 103 -14.36 -2.44 12.52
C SER A 103 -14.06 -1.02 12.97
N ALA A 104 -13.02 -0.40 12.42
CA ALA A 104 -12.62 0.96 12.75
C ALA A 104 -13.36 2.01 11.90
N GLU A 105 -14.67 1.82 11.73
CA GLU A 105 -15.53 2.75 11.01
C GLU A 105 -15.90 3.99 11.85
N SER A 106 -15.91 3.84 13.18
CA SER A 106 -16.22 4.93 14.10
C SER A 106 -15.52 4.78 15.46
N TRP A 107 -15.48 5.89 16.22
CA TRP A 107 -15.00 5.87 17.60
C TRP A 107 -15.80 4.91 18.48
N LEU A 108 -17.11 4.77 18.25
CA LEU A 108 -17.96 3.87 19.02
C LEU A 108 -17.51 2.40 18.89
N GLU A 109 -17.04 2.00 17.71
CA GLU A 109 -16.73 0.61 17.38
C GLU A 109 -15.26 0.25 17.65
N ALA A 110 -14.35 1.23 17.57
CA ALA A 110 -12.90 0.97 17.66
C ALA A 110 -12.09 2.04 18.40
N ALA A 111 -12.65 2.69 19.44
CA ALA A 111 -11.97 3.73 20.23
C ALA A 111 -10.50 3.40 20.59
N GLY A 112 -10.23 2.16 21.02
CA GLY A 112 -8.88 1.74 21.38
C GLY A 112 -7.92 1.68 20.18
N ALA A 113 -8.38 1.19 19.04
CA ALA A 113 -7.58 1.13 17.81
C ALA A 113 -7.32 2.53 17.25
N ILE A 114 -8.35 3.39 17.25
CA ILE A 114 -8.23 4.78 16.77
C ILE A 114 -7.26 5.57 17.66
N ALA A 115 -7.33 5.39 18.99
CA ALA A 115 -6.39 6.04 19.91
C ALA A 115 -4.94 5.57 19.68
N ALA A 116 -4.72 4.28 19.43
CA ALA A 116 -3.40 3.75 19.10
C ALA A 116 -2.89 4.25 17.75
N GLU A 117 -3.73 4.26 16.71
CA GLU A 117 -3.40 4.82 15.39
C GLU A 117 -3.01 6.30 15.49
N THR A 118 -3.81 7.09 16.21
CA THR A 118 -3.52 8.52 16.44
C THR A 118 -2.13 8.71 17.07
N GLN A 119 -1.80 7.93 18.10
CA GLN A 119 -0.48 8.00 18.73
C GLN A 119 0.67 7.66 17.77
N VAL A 120 0.49 6.67 16.89
CA VAL A 120 1.51 6.32 15.89
C VAL A 120 1.64 7.40 14.83
N LEU A 121 0.53 7.99 14.38
CA LEU A 121 0.55 9.10 13.42
C LEU A 121 1.26 10.32 14.00
N ASP A 122 1.00 10.68 15.26
CA ASP A 122 1.69 11.76 15.96
C ASP A 122 3.20 11.50 16.05
N PHE A 123 3.58 10.26 16.37
CA PHE A 123 4.98 9.84 16.39
C PHE A 123 5.64 9.95 15.01
N LEU A 124 4.97 9.50 13.94
CA LEU A 124 5.48 9.60 12.57
C LEU A 124 5.61 11.07 12.13
N ALA A 125 4.60 11.89 12.39
CA ALA A 125 4.63 13.33 12.09
C ALA A 125 5.80 14.03 12.78
N ALA A 126 6.01 13.75 14.07
CA ALA A 126 7.17 14.27 14.82
C ALA A 126 8.50 13.75 14.27
N THR A 127 8.57 12.46 13.91
CA THR A 127 9.78 11.83 13.37
C THR A 127 10.22 12.45 12.04
N PHE A 128 9.26 12.79 11.17
CA PHE A 128 9.53 13.46 9.89
C PHE A 128 9.60 14.98 10.01
N GLY A 129 9.45 15.55 11.20
CA GLY A 129 9.50 17.00 11.42
C GLY A 129 8.36 17.76 10.75
N LEU A 130 7.19 17.12 10.59
CA LEU A 130 6.01 17.75 10.01
C LEU A 130 5.46 18.87 10.91
N PRO A 131 4.80 19.90 10.35
CA PRO A 131 4.30 21.02 11.13
C PRO A 131 3.21 20.62 12.12
N ALA A 132 3.03 21.44 13.16
CA ALA A 132 1.93 21.26 14.11
C ALA A 132 0.58 21.27 13.38
N GLY A 133 -0.29 20.31 13.71
CA GLY A 133 -1.56 20.11 13.02
C GLY A 133 -1.49 19.18 11.80
N ALA A 134 -0.30 18.68 11.43
CA ALA A 134 -0.21 17.54 10.53
C ALA A 134 -0.94 16.35 11.13
N GLY A 135 -1.64 15.61 10.27
CA GLY A 135 -2.36 14.39 10.63
C GLY A 135 -2.25 13.37 9.51
N GLY A 136 -2.94 12.25 9.67
CA GLY A 136 -2.98 11.20 8.66
C GLY A 136 -3.95 10.09 9.05
N CYS A 137 -3.90 9.02 8.28
CA CYS A 137 -4.54 7.75 8.58
C CYS A 137 -3.79 6.64 7.83
N PHE A 138 -3.84 5.42 8.35
CA PHE A 138 -3.26 4.28 7.65
C PHE A 138 -4.08 3.91 6.43
N MET A 139 -3.38 3.56 5.35
CA MET A 139 -3.98 3.16 4.07
C MET A 139 -3.40 1.81 3.64
N THR A 140 -4.14 1.08 2.81
CA THR A 140 -3.72 -0.24 2.30
C THR A 140 -2.58 -0.17 1.27
N GLY A 141 -2.15 1.03 0.86
CA GLY A 141 -0.97 1.25 0.02
C GLY A 141 -0.94 2.61 -0.67
N GLY A 142 0.16 2.89 -1.39
CA GLY A 142 0.37 4.17 -2.07
C GLY A 142 -0.66 4.48 -3.17
N SER A 143 -1.22 3.46 -3.83
CA SER A 143 -2.24 3.66 -4.87
C SER A 143 -3.53 4.28 -4.32
N ILE A 144 -4.04 3.78 -3.19
CA ILE A 144 -5.23 4.35 -2.56
C ILE A 144 -4.91 5.69 -1.89
N GLY A 145 -3.67 5.88 -1.40
CA GLY A 145 -3.17 7.17 -0.92
C GLY A 145 -3.22 8.25 -2.01
N ASN A 146 -2.66 7.95 -3.18
CA ASN A 146 -2.71 8.85 -4.35
C ASN A 146 -4.14 9.15 -4.79
N LEU A 147 -5.02 8.14 -4.85
CA LEU A 147 -6.43 8.33 -5.19
C LEU A 147 -7.12 9.25 -4.17
N SER A 148 -6.88 9.04 -2.88
CA SER A 148 -7.48 9.84 -1.80
C SER A 148 -7.01 11.30 -1.85
N ALA A 149 -5.70 11.53 -2.00
CA ALA A 149 -5.13 12.87 -2.09
C ALA A 149 -5.65 13.63 -3.33
N LEU A 150 -5.68 12.97 -4.49
CA LEU A 150 -6.19 13.58 -5.73
C LEU A 150 -7.71 13.84 -5.68
N ALA A 151 -8.48 13.00 -4.98
CA ALA A 151 -9.90 13.25 -4.76
C ALA A 151 -10.12 14.53 -3.95
N VAL A 152 -9.36 14.72 -2.87
CA VAL A 152 -9.38 15.96 -2.08
C VAL A 152 -8.92 17.15 -2.92
N ALA A 153 -7.82 17.01 -3.66
CA ALA A 153 -7.29 18.06 -4.52
C ALA A 153 -8.34 18.53 -5.55
N ARG A 154 -9.02 17.59 -6.22
CA ARG A 154 -10.10 17.88 -7.17
C ARG A 154 -11.23 18.69 -6.53
N ASP A 155 -11.67 18.25 -5.35
CA ASP A 155 -12.81 18.87 -4.66
C ASP A 155 -12.45 20.28 -4.16
N GLN A 156 -11.20 20.50 -3.73
CA GLN A 156 -10.69 21.82 -3.33
C GLN A 156 -10.38 22.74 -4.52
N ALA A 157 -10.16 22.20 -5.71
CA ALA A 157 -9.71 22.97 -6.85
C ALA A 157 -10.83 23.76 -7.57
N GLY A 158 -12.08 23.69 -7.12
CA GLY A 158 -13.17 24.55 -7.61
C GLY A 158 -13.55 24.31 -9.07
N GLY A 159 -13.41 23.08 -9.56
CA GLY A 159 -13.73 22.69 -10.94
C GLY A 159 -12.55 22.62 -11.91
N ARG A 160 -11.36 23.04 -11.48
CA ARG A 160 -10.08 22.79 -12.17
C ARG A 160 -9.80 21.29 -12.21
N ARG A 161 -9.18 20.78 -13.28
CA ARG A 161 -9.02 19.33 -13.52
C ARG A 161 -7.65 18.89 -14.01
N ALA A 162 -6.77 19.81 -14.37
CA ALA A 162 -5.44 19.47 -14.84
C ALA A 162 -4.49 19.20 -13.67
N VAL A 163 -3.67 18.16 -13.77
CA VAL A 163 -2.71 17.76 -12.75
C VAL A 163 -1.35 17.65 -13.38
N VAL A 164 -0.39 18.44 -12.88
CA VAL A 164 0.99 18.32 -13.34
C VAL A 164 1.61 17.07 -12.74
N VAL A 165 2.15 16.20 -13.58
CA VAL A 165 2.80 14.95 -13.17
C VAL A 165 4.14 14.82 -13.88
N ALA A 166 5.15 14.25 -13.21
CA ALA A 166 6.40 13.89 -13.86
C ALA A 166 6.19 12.76 -14.89
N ASP A 167 7.02 12.72 -15.94
CA ASP A 167 7.13 11.54 -16.82
C ASP A 167 7.64 10.28 -16.11
N THR A 168 8.17 10.43 -14.89
CA THR A 168 8.61 9.34 -13.98
C THR A 168 7.56 8.95 -12.94
N ALA A 169 6.37 9.58 -12.95
CA ALA A 169 5.33 9.33 -11.95
C ALA A 169 4.87 7.86 -11.94
N HIS A 170 4.55 7.33 -10.74
CA HIS A 170 4.07 5.97 -10.60
C HIS A 170 2.72 5.78 -11.31
N ALA A 171 2.51 4.62 -11.93
CA ALA A 171 1.32 4.31 -12.72
C ALA A 171 -0.02 4.47 -11.95
N SER A 172 0.00 4.38 -10.62
CA SER A 172 -1.19 4.64 -9.80
C SER A 172 -1.74 6.06 -9.95
N VAL A 173 -0.88 7.04 -10.27
CA VAL A 173 -1.31 8.43 -10.47
C VAL A 173 -2.20 8.50 -11.72
N ALA A 174 -1.75 7.95 -12.84
CA ALA A 174 -2.56 7.89 -14.07
C ALA A 174 -3.89 7.17 -13.86
N ASN A 175 -3.90 6.07 -13.11
CA ASN A 175 -5.12 5.35 -12.76
C ASN A 175 -6.07 6.21 -11.90
N ALA A 176 -5.54 6.92 -10.90
CA ALA A 176 -6.34 7.81 -10.06
C ALA A 176 -6.94 8.98 -10.86
N LEU A 177 -6.15 9.61 -11.74
CA LEU A 177 -6.62 10.68 -12.61
C LEU A 177 -7.75 10.19 -13.53
N HIS A 178 -7.62 9.00 -14.12
CA HIS A 178 -8.67 8.39 -14.93
C HIS A 178 -9.97 8.18 -14.13
N LEU A 179 -9.89 7.60 -12.93
CA LEU A 179 -11.06 7.36 -12.07
C LEU A 179 -11.74 8.65 -11.62
N LEU A 180 -10.97 9.73 -11.41
CA LEU A 180 -11.47 11.01 -10.94
C LEU A 180 -11.88 11.96 -12.06
N GLY A 181 -11.64 11.60 -13.33
CA GLY A 181 -11.90 12.45 -14.49
C GLY A 181 -10.98 13.66 -14.58
N MET A 182 -9.73 13.53 -14.15
CA MET A 182 -8.70 14.57 -14.18
C MET A 182 -7.73 14.38 -15.36
N GLU A 183 -7.16 15.46 -15.87
CA GLU A 183 -6.23 15.47 -17.00
C GLU A 183 -4.78 15.47 -16.48
N ALA A 184 -3.93 14.58 -17.02
CA ALA A 184 -2.50 14.63 -16.76
C ALA A 184 -1.81 15.65 -17.68
N VAL A 185 -1.09 16.60 -17.09
CA VAL A 185 -0.16 17.50 -17.78
C VAL A 185 1.26 17.04 -17.47
N VAL A 186 1.88 16.35 -18.42
CA VAL A 186 3.17 15.70 -18.19
C VAL A 186 4.30 16.74 -18.26
N ALA A 187 5.02 16.90 -17.16
CA ALA A 187 6.27 17.64 -17.07
C ALA A 187 7.44 16.67 -17.31
N GLY A 188 8.27 16.98 -18.30
CA GLY A 188 9.48 16.20 -18.58
C GLY A 188 10.50 16.35 -17.46
N THR A 189 11.09 15.24 -17.02
CA THR A 189 12.22 15.28 -16.10
C THR A 189 13.53 15.40 -16.86
N GLY A 190 14.53 16.01 -16.22
CA GLY A 190 15.88 16.14 -16.79
C GLY A 190 16.65 14.83 -16.82
N ALA A 191 17.95 14.90 -17.12
CA ALA A 191 18.83 13.73 -17.11
C ALA A 191 18.99 13.08 -15.72
N ASP A 192 18.64 13.81 -14.66
CA ASP A 192 18.62 13.32 -13.27
C ASP A 192 17.26 12.71 -12.86
N CYS A 193 16.30 12.65 -13.80
CA CYS A 193 14.96 12.10 -13.58
C CYS A 193 14.19 12.80 -12.44
N ARG A 194 14.56 14.05 -12.12
CA ARG A 194 14.00 14.84 -11.02
C ARG A 194 13.01 15.86 -11.56
N LEU A 195 11.78 15.89 -11.02
CA LEU A 195 10.82 16.95 -11.30
C LEU A 195 11.27 18.24 -10.59
N ALA A 196 11.45 19.31 -11.36
CA ALA A 196 11.82 20.62 -10.86
C ALA A 196 10.63 21.58 -10.90
N GLY A 197 10.57 22.55 -9.97
CA GLY A 197 9.53 23.58 -9.95
C GLY A 197 9.44 24.38 -11.27
N ASP A 198 10.57 24.63 -11.93
CA ASP A 198 10.59 25.32 -13.22
C ASP A 198 9.92 24.51 -14.33
N ALA A 199 10.06 23.18 -14.32
CA ALA A 199 9.38 22.30 -15.27
C ALA A 199 7.86 22.33 -15.04
N VAL A 200 7.41 22.35 -13.77
CA VAL A 200 6.00 22.53 -13.40
C VAL A 200 5.45 23.85 -13.93
N ARG A 201 6.18 24.96 -13.70
CA ARG A 201 5.78 26.29 -14.19
C ARG A 201 5.72 26.37 -15.71
N ALA A 202 6.68 25.74 -16.40
CA ALA A 202 6.75 25.75 -17.85
C ALA A 202 5.52 25.08 -18.48
N VAL A 203 5.10 23.90 -17.98
CA VAL A 203 3.94 23.19 -18.53
C VAL A 203 2.60 23.79 -18.07
N ALA A 204 2.59 24.49 -16.93
CA ALA A 204 1.42 25.21 -16.43
C ALA A 204 1.25 26.61 -17.05
N ALA A 205 2.22 27.10 -17.84
CA ALA A 205 2.19 28.45 -18.39
C ALA A 205 0.93 28.69 -19.25
N GLY A 206 0.16 29.72 -18.89
CA GLY A 206 -1.09 30.07 -19.57
C GLY A 206 -2.29 29.20 -19.22
N ARG A 207 -2.13 28.20 -18.34
CA ARG A 207 -3.23 27.38 -17.82
C ARG A 207 -3.80 28.01 -16.55
N SER A 208 -5.12 28.00 -16.45
CA SER A 208 -5.87 28.41 -15.25
C SER A 208 -6.62 27.24 -14.60
N ASP A 209 -6.50 26.05 -15.19
CA ASP A 209 -7.23 24.85 -14.84
C ASP A 209 -6.39 23.80 -14.10
N ILE A 210 -5.16 24.17 -13.67
CA ILE A 210 -4.30 23.31 -12.84
C ILE A 210 -4.92 23.19 -11.45
N ALA A 211 -5.31 21.97 -11.09
CA ALA A 211 -5.85 21.59 -9.81
C ALA A 211 -4.77 21.13 -8.82
N ALA A 212 -3.76 20.38 -9.31
CA ALA A 212 -2.75 19.78 -8.46
C ALA A 212 -1.40 19.60 -9.18
N VAL A 213 -0.36 19.37 -8.39
CA VAL A 213 0.98 18.93 -8.80
C VAL A 213 1.30 17.66 -8.03
N VAL A 214 1.82 16.62 -8.69
CA VAL A 214 2.26 15.39 -8.01
C VAL A 214 3.78 15.30 -8.05
N ALA A 215 4.41 15.32 -6.88
CA ALA A 215 5.85 15.14 -6.71
C ALA A 215 6.15 13.84 -5.93
N SER A 216 7.25 13.17 -6.28
CA SER A 216 7.67 11.89 -5.71
C SER A 216 8.86 12.07 -4.77
N ALA A 217 8.73 11.61 -3.52
CA ALA A 217 9.83 11.51 -2.57
C ALA A 217 10.57 10.15 -2.66
N GLY A 218 10.76 9.63 -3.87
CA GLY A 218 11.28 8.30 -4.14
C GLY A 218 10.59 7.64 -5.33
N SER A 219 11.04 7.97 -6.54
CA SER A 219 10.49 7.38 -7.77
C SER A 219 10.74 5.87 -7.84
N THR A 220 9.79 5.12 -8.42
CA THR A 220 9.85 3.65 -8.43
C THR A 220 11.08 3.09 -9.15
N ASN A 221 11.49 3.73 -10.25
CA ASN A 221 12.55 3.20 -11.12
C ASN A 221 13.96 3.45 -10.59
N ALA A 222 14.18 4.57 -9.89
CA ALA A 222 15.52 5.02 -9.54
C ALA A 222 15.65 5.53 -8.09
N GLY A 223 14.57 5.56 -7.32
CA GLY A 223 14.56 6.12 -5.96
C GLY A 223 14.84 7.62 -5.93
N VAL A 224 14.59 8.33 -7.04
CA VAL A 224 14.87 9.77 -7.16
C VAL A 224 13.85 10.56 -6.34
N VAL A 225 14.34 11.52 -5.58
CA VAL A 225 13.54 12.49 -4.84
C VAL A 225 13.41 13.74 -5.71
N ASP A 226 12.18 14.09 -6.05
CA ASP A 226 11.85 15.32 -6.78
C ASP A 226 12.27 16.57 -6.00
N ASP A 227 12.33 17.71 -6.69
CA ASP A 227 12.52 18.98 -6.01
C ASP A 227 11.26 19.40 -5.25
N LEU A 228 11.03 18.78 -4.09
CA LEU A 228 9.80 18.96 -3.31
C LEU A 228 9.56 20.43 -2.94
N SER A 229 10.62 21.17 -2.59
CA SER A 229 10.51 22.61 -2.27
C SER A 229 10.12 23.42 -3.51
N GLY A 230 10.79 23.22 -4.64
CA GLY A 230 10.46 23.94 -5.87
C GLY A 230 9.07 23.57 -6.42
N CYS A 231 8.64 22.31 -6.26
CA CYS A 231 7.30 21.88 -6.62
C CYS A 231 6.24 22.51 -5.70
N ALA A 232 6.52 22.64 -4.39
CA ALA A 232 5.65 23.35 -3.46
C ALA A 232 5.51 24.84 -3.81
N ASP A 233 6.60 25.53 -4.11
CA ASP A 233 6.57 26.93 -4.53
C ASP A 233 5.77 27.10 -5.84
N ALA A 234 5.97 26.20 -6.81
CA ALA A 234 5.22 26.21 -8.06
C ALA A 234 3.72 25.92 -7.86
N ALA A 235 3.36 24.95 -7.01
CA ALA A 235 1.97 24.65 -6.69
C ALA A 235 1.29 25.85 -5.99
N ALA A 236 1.98 26.50 -5.05
CA ALA A 236 1.48 27.68 -4.35
C ALA A 236 1.18 28.84 -5.31
N ASP A 237 2.08 29.12 -6.26
CA ASP A 237 1.88 30.19 -7.24
C ASP A 237 0.72 29.92 -8.21
N LEU A 238 0.40 28.63 -8.44
CA LEU A 238 -0.75 28.20 -9.24
C LEU A 238 -2.04 28.10 -8.41
N GLY A 239 -1.97 28.29 -7.09
CA GLY A 239 -3.05 27.98 -6.16
C GLY A 239 -3.51 26.52 -6.27
N ALA A 240 -2.60 25.61 -6.62
CA ALA A 240 -2.85 24.19 -6.82
C ALA A 240 -2.49 23.39 -5.56
N TRP A 241 -3.09 22.20 -5.43
CA TRP A 241 -2.71 21.23 -4.41
C TRP A 241 -1.34 20.60 -4.73
N LEU A 242 -0.56 20.23 -3.71
CA LEU A 242 0.64 19.39 -3.83
C LEU A 242 0.42 18.05 -3.10
#